data_AF-A0A382MU87-F1
#
_entry.id   AF-A0A382MU87-F1
#
_cell.length_a   1.000
_cell.length_b   1.000
_cell.length_c   1.000
_cell.angle_alpha   90.00
_cell.angle_beta   90.00
_cell.angle_gamma   90.00
#
_symmetry.space_group_name_H-M   'P 1'
#
loop_
_entity.id
_entity.type
_entity.pdbx_description
1 polymer ?
#
loop_
_entity_poly.entity_id
_entity_poly.type
_entity_poly.pdbx_seq_one_letter_code
_entity_poly.pdbx_strand_id
1 'polypeptide(L)'
;MPLIILLPILGVVLLLRRIGRLTDSMAILNAVSALILLLYIGALLGFMRHTAFSLTGIGLLLLIYELRSLKRLGKFPLTTPILLFIFIPVIYWLIHSESRPLFWDEYSHWGIYIREMVSTHQLWTIETNAAHPDYPPGNALWQYFFTLIPGYNEGIVYLAQFVLLITPLLVLFENICRKQLLWIPAVMALLALGLSNFGHGIVSLYADHIIGVWYAGILLQGLQSHPGHPKVMGLLSMPLAVLLLIKDAGIPLVASAMAFLFLLLAYRHLREKGW
;
A
#
# COMPACT_ATOMS: atom_id res chain seq x y z
N MET A 1 10.95 -17.65 0.49
CA MET A 1 11.31 -16.45 -0.28
C MET A 1 10.11 -15.50 -0.37
N PRO A 2 9.70 -14.85 0.73
CA PRO A 2 8.46 -14.06 0.78
C PRO A 2 8.45 -12.83 -0.12
N LEU A 3 9.63 -12.28 -0.41
CA LEU A 3 9.83 -11.11 -1.27
C LEU A 3 9.39 -11.32 -2.74
N ILE A 4 9.20 -12.57 -3.18
CA ILE A 4 8.71 -12.89 -4.53
C ILE A 4 7.32 -12.29 -4.79
N ILE A 5 6.51 -12.08 -3.75
CA ILE A 5 5.17 -11.49 -3.89
C ILE A 5 5.20 -10.02 -4.36
N LEU A 6 6.36 -9.35 -4.28
CA LEU A 6 6.53 -8.00 -4.83
C LEU A 6 6.52 -7.99 -6.36
N LEU A 7 6.91 -9.09 -7.01
CA LEU A 7 6.98 -9.19 -8.48
C LEU A 7 5.61 -9.01 -9.16
N PRO A 8 4.52 -9.71 -8.78
CA PRO A 8 3.22 -9.46 -9.38
C PRO A 8 2.72 -8.04 -9.15
N ILE A 9 3.03 -7.42 -8.00
CA ILE A 9 2.68 -6.03 -7.72
C ILE A 9 3.38 -5.10 -8.69
N LEU A 10 4.69 -5.29 -8.92
CA LEU A 10 5.47 -4.50 -9.89
C LEU A 10 4.90 -4.57 -11.31
N GLY A 11 4.33 -5.71 -11.73
CA GLY A 11 3.66 -5.80 -13.04
C GLY A 11 2.48 -4.84 -13.17
N VAL A 12 1.65 -4.75 -12.13
CA VAL A 12 0.53 -3.80 -12.07
C VAL A 12 1.04 -2.36 -12.02
N VAL A 13 2.09 -2.08 -11.23
CA VAL A 13 2.72 -0.76 -11.14
C VAL A 13 3.20 -0.26 -12.50
N LEU A 14 3.95 -1.09 -13.23
CA LEU A 14 4.48 -0.72 -14.54
C LEU A 14 3.36 -0.48 -15.57
N LEU A 15 2.29 -1.28 -15.51
CA LEU A 15 1.11 -1.07 -16.35
C LEU A 15 0.46 0.28 -16.04
N LEU A 16 0.15 0.57 -14.77
CA LEU A 16 -0.50 1.80 -14.33
C LEU A 16 0.34 3.04 -14.66
N ARG A 17 1.65 2.96 -14.45
CA ARG A 17 2.61 4.00 -14.87
C ARG A 17 2.49 4.29 -16.37
N ARG A 18 2.45 3.25 -17.22
CA ARG A 18 2.38 3.43 -18.68
C ARG A 18 1.03 3.99 -19.13
N ILE A 19 -0.07 3.36 -18.73
CA ILE A 19 -1.41 3.70 -19.24
C ILE A 19 -1.93 5.02 -18.65
N GLY A 20 -1.65 5.27 -17.37
CA GLY A 20 -2.11 6.44 -16.65
C GLY A 20 -1.13 7.62 -16.69
N ARG A 21 0.09 7.41 -17.24
CA ARG A 21 1.20 8.38 -17.18
C ARG A 21 1.45 8.88 -15.75
N LEU A 22 1.30 7.97 -14.79
CA LEU A 22 1.40 8.27 -13.37
C LEU A 22 2.87 8.42 -12.97
N THR A 23 3.10 9.22 -11.94
CA THR A 23 4.33 9.16 -11.13
C THR A 23 4.47 7.77 -10.53
N ASP A 24 5.71 7.36 -10.22
CA ASP A 24 5.97 5.97 -9.80
C ASP A 24 5.37 5.69 -8.42
N SER A 25 5.47 6.63 -7.48
CA SER A 25 4.81 6.52 -6.17
C SER A 25 3.28 6.44 -6.28
N MET A 26 2.66 7.18 -7.21
CA MET A 26 1.21 7.15 -7.43
C MET A 26 0.79 5.83 -8.06
N ALA A 27 1.57 5.29 -9.01
CA ALA A 27 1.35 3.97 -9.58
C ALA A 27 1.45 2.86 -8.52
N ILE A 28 2.44 2.94 -7.62
CA ILE A 28 2.60 1.99 -6.50
C ILE A 28 1.40 2.06 -5.55
N LEU A 29 1.02 3.26 -5.10
CA LEU A 29 -0.13 3.44 -4.20
C LEU A 29 -1.42 2.88 -4.80
N ASN A 30 -1.68 3.16 -6.08
CA ASN A 30 -2.89 2.68 -6.76
C ASN A 30 -2.83 1.18 -7.06
N ALA A 31 -1.67 0.60 -7.36
CA ALA A 31 -1.53 -0.83 -7.56
C ALA A 31 -1.85 -1.61 -6.28
N VAL A 32 -1.26 -1.19 -5.15
CA VAL A 32 -1.55 -1.78 -3.83
C VAL A 32 -3.03 -1.61 -3.48
N SER A 33 -3.58 -0.43 -3.74
CA SER A 33 -5.00 -0.17 -3.45
C SER A 33 -5.93 -1.04 -4.28
N ALA A 34 -5.69 -1.14 -5.58
CA ALA A 34 -6.47 -1.98 -6.48
C ALA A 34 -6.41 -3.46 -6.09
N LEU A 35 -5.23 -3.96 -5.67
CA LEU A 35 -5.09 -5.33 -5.18
C LEU A 35 -5.95 -5.58 -3.93
N ILE A 36 -5.91 -4.69 -2.94
CA ILE A 36 -6.72 -4.82 -1.72
C ILE A 36 -8.21 -4.78 -2.04
N LEU A 37 -8.66 -3.84 -2.88
CA LEU A 37 -10.07 -3.71 -3.26
C LEU A 37 -10.57 -4.93 -4.06
N LEU A 38 -9.77 -5.44 -4.99
CA LEU A 38 -10.13 -6.63 -5.77
C LEU A 38 -10.15 -7.88 -4.87
N LEU A 39 -9.21 -8.02 -3.94
CA LEU A 39 -9.22 -9.09 -2.94
C LEU A 39 -10.46 -9.00 -2.05
N TYR A 40 -10.83 -7.79 -1.62
CA TYR A 40 -12.03 -7.58 -0.82
C TYR A 40 -13.29 -8.00 -1.58
N ILE A 41 -13.45 -7.57 -2.83
CA ILE A 41 -14.56 -8.00 -3.70
C ILE A 41 -14.56 -9.53 -3.85
N GLY A 42 -13.41 -10.12 -4.15
CA GLY A 42 -13.28 -11.57 -4.26
C GLY A 42 -13.64 -12.32 -2.97
N ALA A 43 -13.30 -11.74 -1.82
CA ALA A 43 -13.63 -12.31 -0.51
C ALA A 43 -15.12 -12.21 -0.20
N LEU A 44 -15.78 -11.09 -0.52
CA LEU A 44 -17.23 -10.93 -0.41
C LEU A 44 -18.00 -11.93 -1.28
N LEU A 45 -17.43 -12.30 -2.43
CA LEU A 45 -18.00 -13.30 -3.33
C LEU A 45 -17.67 -14.75 -2.94
N GLY A 46 -16.92 -14.98 -1.85
CA GLY A 46 -16.50 -16.31 -1.40
C GLY A 46 -15.34 -16.93 -2.20
N PHE A 47 -14.68 -16.15 -3.07
CA PHE A 47 -13.58 -16.60 -3.94
C PHE A 47 -12.22 -15.99 -3.54
N MET A 48 -11.98 -15.72 -2.26
CA MET A 48 -10.78 -15.00 -1.78
C MET A 48 -9.46 -15.61 -2.28
N ARG A 49 -9.26 -16.93 -2.09
CA ARG A 49 -8.05 -17.63 -2.52
C ARG A 49 -7.86 -17.63 -4.04
N HIS A 50 -8.92 -17.91 -4.77
CA HIS A 50 -8.91 -17.91 -6.24
C HIS A 50 -8.59 -16.53 -6.79
N THR A 51 -9.16 -15.50 -6.18
CA THR A 51 -8.88 -14.09 -6.51
C THR A 51 -7.41 -13.77 -6.25
N ALA A 52 -6.87 -14.14 -5.09
CA ALA A 52 -5.47 -13.90 -4.76
C ALA A 52 -4.52 -14.55 -5.78
N PHE A 53 -4.72 -15.84 -6.13
CA PHE A 53 -3.91 -16.49 -7.16
C PHE A 53 -4.07 -15.87 -8.54
N SER A 54 -5.29 -15.46 -8.90
CA SER A 54 -5.56 -14.80 -10.18
C SER A 54 -4.81 -13.47 -10.27
N LEU A 55 -4.86 -12.66 -9.21
CA LEU A 55 -4.12 -11.39 -9.13
C LEU A 55 -2.60 -11.60 -9.19
N THR A 56 -2.07 -12.63 -8.53
CA THR A 56 -0.65 -13.01 -8.65
C THR A 56 -0.32 -13.39 -10.10
N GLY A 57 -1.09 -14.28 -10.72
CA GLY A 57 -0.86 -14.74 -12.10
C GLY A 57 -0.90 -13.59 -13.11
N ILE A 58 -1.95 -12.76 -13.04
CA ILE A 58 -2.11 -11.57 -13.88
C ILE A 58 -0.95 -10.60 -13.66
N GLY A 59 -0.60 -10.32 -12.40
CA GLY A 59 0.52 -9.43 -12.07
C GLY A 59 1.85 -9.91 -12.66
N LEU A 60 2.15 -11.22 -12.59
CA LEU A 60 3.36 -11.79 -13.19
C LEU A 60 3.35 -11.70 -14.72
N LEU A 61 2.21 -11.97 -15.37
CA LEU A 61 2.07 -11.83 -16.82
C LEU A 61 2.27 -10.37 -17.26
N LEU A 62 1.70 -9.42 -16.52
CA LEU A 62 1.90 -7.99 -16.75
C LEU A 62 3.37 -7.61 -16.58
N LEU A 63 4.05 -8.11 -15.54
CA LEU A 63 5.48 -7.86 -15.34
C LEU A 63 6.31 -8.32 -16.53
N ILE A 64 6.09 -9.55 -17.01
CA ILE A 64 6.80 -10.11 -18.16
C ILE A 64 6.54 -9.26 -19.41
N TYR A 65 5.29 -8.85 -19.63
CA TYR A 65 4.89 -8.02 -20.76
C TYR A 65 5.56 -6.63 -20.72
N GLU A 66 5.50 -5.93 -19.58
CA GLU A 66 6.08 -4.60 -19.42
C GLU A 66 7.61 -4.61 -19.53
N LEU A 67 8.29 -5.59 -18.93
CA LEU A 67 9.75 -5.72 -19.03
C LEU A 67 10.20 -5.96 -20.47
N ARG A 68 9.46 -6.76 -21.25
CA ARG A 68 9.72 -6.96 -22.69
C ARG A 68 9.54 -5.66 -23.48
N SER A 69 8.48 -4.90 -23.19
CA SER A 69 8.22 -3.61 -23.82
C SER A 69 9.33 -2.60 -23.51
N LEU A 70 9.73 -2.48 -22.26
CA LEU A 70 10.78 -1.57 -21.80
C LEU A 70 12.16 -1.89 -22.38
N LYS A 71 12.51 -3.18 -22.45
CA LYS A 71 13.75 -3.64 -23.09
C LYS A 71 13.79 -3.27 -24.57
N ARG A 72 12.69 -3.41 -25.31
CA ARG A 72 12.58 -3.00 -26.71
C ARG A 72 12.76 -1.49 -26.89
N LEU A 73 12.33 -0.69 -25.92
CA LEU A 73 12.40 0.78 -25.96
C LEU A 73 13.73 1.34 -25.39
N GLY A 74 14.62 0.49 -24.87
CA GLY A 74 15.88 0.93 -24.23
C GLY A 74 15.68 1.76 -22.96
N LYS A 75 14.50 1.71 -22.32
CA LYS A 75 14.18 2.48 -21.12
C LYS A 75 14.11 1.54 -19.92
N PHE A 76 14.97 1.74 -18.92
CA PHE A 76 14.85 1.05 -17.64
C PHE A 76 14.16 1.95 -16.60
N PRO A 77 13.10 1.49 -15.93
CA PRO A 77 12.24 2.34 -15.09
C PRO A 77 12.74 2.46 -13.65
N LEU A 78 14.05 2.40 -13.39
CA LEU A 78 14.60 2.42 -12.03
C LEU A 78 14.64 3.85 -11.47
N THR A 79 13.51 4.31 -10.95
CA THR A 79 13.38 5.55 -10.18
C THR A 79 13.51 5.28 -8.69
N THR A 80 13.72 6.33 -7.90
CA THR A 80 13.87 6.24 -6.45
C THR A 80 12.68 5.54 -5.77
N PRO A 81 11.40 5.85 -6.07
CA PRO A 81 10.25 5.14 -5.50
C PRO A 81 10.24 3.63 -5.80
N ILE A 82 10.50 3.24 -7.06
CA ILE A 82 10.53 1.82 -7.45
C ILE A 82 11.68 1.09 -6.75
N LEU A 83 12.86 1.71 -6.70
CA LEU A 83 14.02 1.17 -5.98
C LEU A 83 13.69 0.94 -4.50
N LEU A 84 13.11 1.94 -3.82
CA LEU A 84 12.78 1.82 -2.40
C LEU A 84 11.68 0.79 -2.16
N PHE A 85 10.67 0.69 -3.03
CA PHE A 85 9.63 -0.32 -2.95
C PHE A 85 10.16 -1.76 -3.05
N ILE A 86 11.30 -1.96 -3.72
CA ILE A 86 11.95 -3.28 -3.84
C ILE A 86 12.96 -3.50 -2.71
N PHE A 87 13.88 -2.56 -2.50
CA PHE A 87 15.04 -2.75 -1.64
C PHE A 87 14.73 -2.57 -0.14
N ILE A 88 13.82 -1.68 0.23
CA ILE A 88 13.53 -1.44 1.65
C ILE A 88 12.82 -2.65 2.29
N PRO A 89 11.84 -3.31 1.64
CA PRO A 89 11.32 -4.59 2.14
C PRO A 89 12.37 -5.70 2.26
N VAL A 90 13.38 -5.73 1.37
CA VAL A 90 14.50 -6.69 1.49
C VAL A 90 15.28 -6.43 2.77
N ILE A 91 15.65 -5.17 3.04
CA ILE A 91 16.37 -4.79 4.28
C ILE A 91 15.52 -5.12 5.50
N TYR A 92 14.22 -4.78 5.46
CA TYR A 92 13.29 -5.12 6.54
C TYR A 92 13.28 -6.63 6.82
N TRP A 93 13.13 -7.45 5.78
CA TRP A 93 13.11 -8.91 5.92
C TRP A 93 14.40 -9.47 6.53
N LEU A 94 15.56 -8.94 6.15
CA LEU A 94 16.85 -9.37 6.70
C LEU A 94 16.99 -9.10 8.20
N ILE A 95 16.31 -8.08 8.73
CA ILE A 95 16.40 -7.65 10.13
C ILE A 95 15.23 -8.22 10.97
N HIS A 96 14.03 -8.31 10.38
CA HIS A 96 12.77 -8.54 11.10
C HIS A 96 12.01 -9.80 10.65
N SER A 97 12.69 -10.74 9.99
CA SER A 97 12.07 -12.01 9.56
C SER A 97 11.56 -12.88 10.73
N GLU A 98 12.13 -12.70 11.93
CA GLU A 98 11.74 -13.42 13.14
C GLU A 98 10.80 -12.62 14.06
N SER A 99 10.23 -11.51 13.57
CA SER A 99 9.29 -10.69 14.34
C SER A 99 8.03 -11.47 14.73
N ARG A 100 7.59 -11.23 15.97
CA ARG A 100 6.41 -11.87 16.58
C ARG A 100 5.51 -10.82 17.23
N PRO A 101 4.19 -11.10 17.35
CA PRO A 101 3.27 -10.28 18.13
C PRO A 101 3.85 -9.92 19.49
N LEU A 102 3.78 -8.63 19.84
CA LEU A 102 4.36 -8.10 21.07
C LEU A 102 3.32 -7.27 21.83
N PHE A 103 2.41 -6.61 21.12
CA PHE A 103 1.41 -5.73 21.71
C PHE A 103 0.03 -6.40 21.80
N TRP A 104 -0.80 -5.90 22.72
CA TRP A 104 -2.12 -6.46 23.01
C TRP A 104 -3.01 -6.60 21.77
N ASP A 105 -3.07 -5.59 20.90
CA ASP A 105 -3.94 -5.64 19.71
C ASP A 105 -3.48 -6.70 18.71
N GLU A 106 -2.18 -7.01 18.68
CA GLU A 106 -1.59 -8.02 17.80
C GLU A 106 -2.01 -9.43 18.23
N TYR A 107 -2.15 -9.66 19.53
CA TYR A 107 -2.66 -10.91 20.09
C TYR A 107 -4.18 -11.00 20.09
N SER A 108 -4.86 -9.90 20.43
CA SER A 108 -6.31 -9.90 20.65
C SER A 108 -7.11 -9.82 19.36
N HIS A 109 -6.54 -9.31 18.26
CA HIS A 109 -7.29 -9.24 17.00
C HIS A 109 -6.43 -9.22 15.72
N TRP A 110 -5.46 -8.33 15.56
CA TRP A 110 -4.77 -8.17 14.27
C TRP A 110 -4.07 -9.45 13.80
N GLY A 111 -3.42 -10.17 14.71
CA GLY A 111 -2.82 -11.47 14.41
C GLY A 111 -3.84 -12.60 14.28
N ILE A 112 -5.00 -12.50 14.93
CA ILE A 112 -6.08 -13.50 14.86
C ILE A 112 -6.73 -13.48 13.47
N TYR A 113 -7.07 -12.29 12.96
CA TYR A 113 -7.70 -12.13 11.64
C TYR A 113 -6.93 -12.85 10.53
N ILE A 114 -5.63 -12.60 10.44
CA ILE A 114 -4.81 -13.22 9.41
C ILE A 114 -4.69 -14.74 9.60
N ARG A 115 -4.62 -15.25 10.84
CA ARG A 115 -4.59 -16.69 11.11
C ARG A 115 -5.89 -17.37 10.69
N GLU A 116 -7.03 -16.76 10.99
CA GLU A 116 -8.34 -17.26 10.58
C GLU A 116 -8.49 -17.21 9.05
N MET A 117 -8.10 -16.11 8.41
CA MET A 117 -8.17 -15.98 6.94
C MET A 117 -7.24 -16.95 6.19
N VAL A 118 -6.05 -17.23 6.72
CA VAL A 118 -5.15 -18.23 6.13
C VAL A 118 -5.72 -19.63 6.24
N SER A 119 -6.31 -19.98 7.38
CA SER A 119 -6.85 -21.33 7.62
C SER A 119 -8.15 -21.60 6.86
N THR A 120 -9.05 -20.62 6.80
CA THR A 120 -10.39 -20.76 6.21
C THR A 120 -10.46 -20.32 4.76
N HIS A 121 -9.55 -19.45 4.32
CA HIS A 121 -9.63 -18.73 3.05
C HIS A 121 -10.92 -17.91 2.88
N GLN A 122 -11.47 -17.42 3.99
CA GLN A 122 -12.67 -16.58 4.05
C GLN A 122 -12.42 -15.37 4.96
N LEU A 123 -13.29 -14.35 4.86
CA LEU A 123 -13.35 -13.31 5.88
C LEU A 123 -13.86 -13.92 7.18
N TRP A 124 -13.42 -13.36 8.31
CA TRP A 124 -13.97 -13.74 9.61
C TRP A 124 -15.42 -13.28 9.76
N THR A 125 -16.14 -13.96 10.63
CA THR A 125 -17.54 -13.62 10.98
C THR A 125 -17.58 -13.08 12.41
N ILE A 126 -18.79 -12.80 12.90
CA ILE A 126 -19.01 -12.42 14.31
C ILE A 126 -18.54 -13.49 15.31
N GLU A 127 -18.32 -14.72 14.87
CA GLU A 127 -17.85 -15.85 15.69
C GLU A 127 -16.32 -15.93 15.81
N THR A 128 -15.59 -14.95 15.27
CA THR A 128 -14.12 -14.86 15.38
C THR A 128 -13.67 -14.84 16.84
N ASN A 129 -12.46 -15.36 17.09
CA ASN A 129 -11.83 -15.24 18.40
C ASN A 129 -11.24 -13.84 18.67
N ALA A 130 -11.31 -12.94 17.69
CA ALA A 130 -10.81 -11.60 17.82
C ALA A 130 -11.70 -10.73 18.72
N ALA A 131 -11.08 -9.83 19.48
CA ALA A 131 -11.77 -8.91 20.37
C ALA A 131 -12.65 -7.85 19.65
N HIS A 132 -12.41 -7.60 18.36
CA HIS A 132 -13.09 -6.56 17.58
C HIS A 132 -13.66 -7.08 16.25
N PRO A 133 -14.64 -7.99 16.28
CA PRO A 133 -15.15 -8.66 15.07
C PRO A 133 -15.64 -7.73 13.95
N ASP A 134 -15.99 -6.49 14.31
CA ASP A 134 -16.48 -5.42 13.44
C ASP A 134 -15.39 -4.65 12.70
N TYR A 135 -14.12 -4.86 13.01
CA TYR A 135 -13.03 -4.18 12.32
C TYR A 135 -12.95 -4.57 10.83
N PRO A 136 -12.62 -3.62 9.95
CA PRO A 136 -12.58 -3.90 8.53
C PRO A 136 -11.33 -4.71 8.12
N PRO A 137 -11.39 -5.46 6.99
CA PRO A 137 -10.40 -6.49 6.69
C PRO A 137 -9.20 -6.05 5.84
N GLY A 138 -9.02 -4.75 5.58
CA GLY A 138 -8.04 -4.24 4.60
C GLY A 138 -6.60 -4.68 4.87
N ASN A 139 -6.13 -4.52 6.11
CA ASN A 139 -4.77 -4.95 6.50
C ASN A 139 -4.64 -6.49 6.38
N ALA A 140 -5.64 -7.23 6.85
CA ALA A 140 -5.61 -8.69 6.86
C ALA A 140 -5.68 -9.28 5.44
N LEU A 141 -6.45 -8.67 4.52
CA LEU A 141 -6.47 -9.03 3.10
C LEU A 141 -5.09 -8.84 2.44
N TRP A 142 -4.44 -7.72 2.75
CA TRP A 142 -3.09 -7.46 2.26
C TRP A 142 -2.07 -8.47 2.80
N GLN A 143 -2.14 -8.76 4.10
CA GLN A 143 -1.29 -9.77 4.74
C GLN A 143 -1.56 -11.17 4.17
N TYR A 144 -2.82 -11.52 3.90
CA TYR A 144 -3.21 -12.79 3.27
C TYR A 144 -2.60 -12.95 1.88
N PHE A 145 -2.56 -11.87 1.08
CA PHE A 145 -1.90 -11.90 -0.22
C PHE A 145 -0.40 -12.24 -0.11
N PHE A 146 0.27 -11.73 0.92
CA PHE A 146 1.70 -12.01 1.17
C PHE A 146 1.98 -13.44 1.61
N THR A 147 1.05 -14.09 2.31
CA THR A 147 1.20 -15.48 2.76
C THR A 147 0.82 -16.51 1.70
N LEU A 148 0.19 -16.10 0.59
CA LEU A 148 -0.39 -16.98 -0.42
C LEU A 148 0.60 -18.03 -0.98
N ILE A 149 1.79 -17.60 -1.38
CA ILE A 149 2.82 -18.48 -1.97
C ILE A 149 3.78 -19.01 -0.91
N PRO A 150 4.35 -18.17 -0.01
CA PRO A 150 5.37 -18.64 0.93
C PRO A 150 4.80 -19.44 2.10
N GLY A 151 3.48 -19.42 2.31
CA GLY A 151 2.83 -19.89 3.52
C GLY A 151 2.78 -18.83 4.61
N TYR A 152 2.02 -19.11 5.66
CA TYR A 152 1.92 -18.24 6.82
C TYR A 152 3.15 -18.35 7.72
N ASN A 153 3.67 -17.19 8.10
CA ASN A 153 4.70 -17.00 9.11
C ASN A 153 4.53 -15.57 9.65
N GLU A 154 4.72 -15.36 10.95
CA GLU A 154 4.50 -14.05 11.58
C GLU A 154 5.37 -12.96 10.96
N GLY A 155 6.66 -13.22 10.73
CA GLY A 155 7.55 -12.29 10.03
C GLY A 155 7.08 -11.90 8.63
N ILE A 156 6.38 -12.78 7.91
CA ILE A 156 5.76 -12.45 6.60
C ILE A 156 4.59 -11.49 6.78
N VAL A 157 3.79 -11.66 7.83
CA VAL A 157 2.70 -10.74 8.18
C VAL A 157 3.27 -9.36 8.52
N TYR A 158 4.35 -9.30 9.30
CA TYR A 158 5.08 -8.05 9.58
C TYR A 158 5.68 -7.42 8.31
N LEU A 159 6.29 -8.23 7.43
CA LEU A 159 6.78 -7.75 6.13
C LEU A 159 5.64 -7.14 5.31
N ALA A 160 4.50 -7.82 5.22
CA ALA A 160 3.33 -7.33 4.51
C ALA A 160 2.87 -5.98 5.08
N GLN A 161 2.70 -5.91 6.40
CA GLN A 161 2.31 -4.68 7.10
C GLN A 161 3.30 -3.54 6.85
N PHE A 162 4.60 -3.84 6.87
CA PHE A 162 5.64 -2.87 6.55
C PHE A 162 5.56 -2.38 5.11
N VAL A 163 5.33 -3.26 4.12
CA VAL A 163 5.12 -2.83 2.72
C VAL A 163 3.88 -1.93 2.61
N LEU A 164 2.81 -2.24 3.34
CA LEU A 164 1.60 -1.41 3.41
C LEU A 164 1.89 -0.03 4.00
N LEU A 165 2.73 0.02 5.05
CA LEU A 165 3.16 1.24 5.74
C LEU A 165 4.00 2.15 4.84
N ILE A 166 4.99 1.60 4.11
CA ILE A 166 5.89 2.43 3.29
C ILE A 166 5.26 2.89 1.97
N THR A 167 4.28 2.15 1.44
CA THR A 167 3.63 2.42 0.16
C THR A 167 3.18 3.88 -0.03
N PRO A 168 2.37 4.47 0.87
CA PRO A 168 1.94 5.86 0.73
C PRO A 168 3.08 6.88 0.95
N LEU A 169 4.15 6.51 1.65
CA LEU A 169 5.29 7.38 1.97
C LEU A 169 6.26 7.55 0.80
N LEU A 170 6.20 6.68 -0.21
CA LEU A 170 7.08 6.75 -1.39
C LEU A 170 6.94 8.06 -2.18
N VAL A 171 5.82 8.78 -2.02
CA VAL A 171 5.59 10.11 -2.59
C VAL A 171 6.64 11.14 -2.16
N LEU A 172 7.26 10.96 -0.99
CA LEU A 172 8.33 11.84 -0.49
C LEU A 172 9.64 11.67 -1.27
N PHE A 173 9.77 10.57 -2.02
CA PHE A 173 10.99 10.22 -2.75
C PHE A 173 10.84 10.39 -4.28
N GLU A 174 9.66 10.80 -4.76
CA GLU A 174 9.35 10.90 -6.20
C GLU A 174 10.34 11.78 -6.97
N ASN A 175 10.73 12.91 -6.38
CA ASN A 175 11.54 13.94 -7.05
C ASN A 175 13.02 13.90 -6.65
N ILE A 176 13.47 12.88 -5.90
CA ILE A 176 14.88 12.79 -5.49
C ILE A 176 15.75 12.36 -6.67
N CYS A 177 16.64 13.26 -7.10
CA CYS A 177 17.62 12.99 -8.16
C CYS A 177 18.94 12.42 -7.62
N ARG A 178 19.83 11.98 -8.52
CA ARG A 178 21.15 11.39 -8.16
C ARG A 178 22.03 12.29 -7.28
N LYS A 179 21.90 13.61 -7.37
CA LYS A 179 22.67 14.56 -6.53
C LYS A 179 22.11 14.69 -5.11
N GLN A 180 20.89 14.22 -4.90
CA GLN A 180 20.15 14.32 -3.64
C GLN A 180 20.04 12.98 -2.92
N LEU A 181 20.84 11.98 -3.28
CA LEU A 181 20.75 10.64 -2.69
C LEU A 181 20.94 10.63 -1.16
N LEU A 182 21.69 11.60 -0.61
CA LEU A 182 21.85 11.75 0.85
C LEU A 182 20.55 12.17 1.56
N TRP A 183 19.56 12.71 0.85
CA TRP A 183 18.24 12.98 1.41
C TRP A 183 17.44 11.71 1.69
N ILE A 184 17.76 10.60 0.99
CA ILE A 184 17.05 9.32 1.22
C ILE A 184 17.19 8.86 2.67
N PRO A 185 18.41 8.64 3.22
CA PRO A 185 18.55 8.23 4.62
C PRO A 185 18.04 9.29 5.60
N ALA A 186 18.16 10.59 5.29
CA ALA A 186 17.64 11.65 6.14
C ALA A 186 16.11 11.61 6.28
N VAL A 187 15.39 11.49 5.16
CA VAL A 187 13.93 11.35 5.14
C VAL A 187 13.51 10.04 5.79
N MET A 188 14.22 8.93 5.54
CA MET A 188 13.95 7.65 6.20
C MET A 188 14.13 7.72 7.72
N ALA A 189 15.18 8.40 8.21
CA ALA A 189 15.40 8.60 9.64
C ALA A 189 14.28 9.44 10.26
N LEU A 190 13.84 10.52 9.58
CA LEU A 190 12.72 11.32 10.01
C LEU A 190 11.41 10.51 10.09
N LEU A 191 11.13 9.68 9.08
CA LEU A 191 9.97 8.79 9.06
C LEU A 191 10.04 7.76 10.19
N ALA A 192 11.21 7.15 10.42
CA ALA A 192 11.40 6.19 11.51
C ALA A 192 11.19 6.84 12.88
N LEU A 193 11.75 8.05 13.10
CA LEU A 193 11.55 8.82 14.32
C LEU A 193 10.07 9.19 14.51
N GLY A 194 9.40 9.68 13.46
CA GLY A 194 7.98 10.01 13.52
C GLY A 194 7.11 8.80 13.87
N LEU A 195 7.32 7.68 13.18
CA LEU A 195 6.58 6.43 13.42
C LEU A 195 6.85 5.83 14.80
N SER A 196 8.07 6.00 15.33
CA SER A 196 8.42 5.51 16.66
C SER A 196 7.89 6.39 17.80
N ASN A 197 7.75 7.70 17.59
CA ASN A 197 7.30 8.63 18.64
C ASN A 197 5.78 8.87 18.62
N PHE A 198 5.17 8.83 17.44
CA PHE A 198 3.75 9.11 17.23
C PHE A 198 2.96 7.86 16.78
N GLY A 199 3.57 6.69 16.81
CA GLY A 199 2.98 5.42 16.41
C GLY A 199 3.61 4.25 17.16
N HIS A 200 3.51 3.04 16.58
CA HIS A 200 4.06 1.82 17.16
C HIS A 200 5.35 1.37 16.42
N GLY A 201 6.05 2.31 15.80
CA GLY A 201 7.26 2.05 15.02
C GLY A 201 7.00 1.41 13.66
N ILE A 202 8.01 0.72 13.13
CA ILE A 202 7.97 0.02 11.84
C ILE A 202 7.76 -1.50 11.97
N VAL A 203 7.77 -2.01 13.21
CA VAL A 203 7.61 -3.42 13.55
C VAL A 203 6.37 -3.56 14.44
N SER A 204 5.19 -3.35 13.83
CA SER A 204 3.91 -3.50 14.52
C SER A 204 2.80 -3.86 13.53
N LEU A 205 1.80 -4.62 13.97
CA LEU A 205 0.57 -4.91 13.23
C LEU A 205 -0.56 -3.91 13.50
N TYR A 206 -0.32 -2.87 14.31
CA TYR A 206 -1.32 -1.85 14.62
C TYR A 206 -1.79 -1.11 13.36
N ALA A 207 -3.08 -0.85 13.25
CA ALA A 207 -3.66 -0.13 12.11
C ALA A 207 -3.57 1.40 12.24
N ASP A 208 -3.36 1.93 13.45
CA ASP A 208 -3.46 3.36 13.77
C ASP A 208 -2.41 4.21 13.05
N HIS A 209 -1.18 3.73 12.95
CA HIS A 209 -0.13 4.43 12.21
C HIS A 209 -0.25 4.20 10.70
N ILE A 210 -0.82 3.06 10.27
CA ILE A 210 -1.14 2.79 8.85
C ILE A 210 -2.14 3.82 8.33
N ILE A 211 -3.24 4.04 9.05
CA ILE A 211 -4.28 4.96 8.60
C ILE A 211 -3.75 6.41 8.51
N GLY A 212 -2.90 6.80 9.46
CA GLY A 212 -2.23 8.11 9.44
C GLY A 212 -1.31 8.30 8.23
N VAL A 213 -0.45 7.33 7.92
CA VAL A 213 0.46 7.45 6.76
C VAL A 213 -0.29 7.36 5.44
N TRP A 214 -1.35 6.55 5.35
CA TRP A 214 -2.17 6.44 4.15
C TRP A 214 -2.89 7.75 3.87
N TYR A 215 -3.49 8.35 4.89
CA TYR A 215 -4.09 9.68 4.80
C TYR A 215 -3.07 10.72 4.33
N ALA A 216 -1.91 10.82 5.01
CA ALA A 216 -0.87 11.79 4.64
C ALA A 216 -0.36 11.59 3.21
N GLY A 217 -0.10 10.34 2.81
CA GLY A 217 0.36 10.01 1.45
C GLY A 217 -0.66 10.39 0.38
N ILE A 218 -1.96 10.14 0.62
CA ILE A 218 -3.03 10.54 -0.32
C ILE A 218 -3.05 12.06 -0.50
N LEU A 219 -2.97 12.84 0.58
CA LEU A 219 -2.95 14.31 0.50
C LEU A 219 -1.71 14.82 -0.27
N LEU A 220 -0.54 14.25 0.03
CA LEU A 220 0.71 14.59 -0.65
C LEU A 220 0.65 14.25 -2.15
N GLN A 221 0.07 13.11 -2.52
CA GLN A 221 -0.15 12.76 -3.93
C GLN A 221 -1.09 13.74 -4.62
N GLY A 222 -2.17 14.18 -3.95
CA GLY A 222 -3.06 15.22 -4.46
C GLY A 222 -2.32 16.54 -4.72
N LEU A 223 -1.49 16.96 -3.76
CA LEU A 223 -0.66 18.16 -3.86
C LEU A 223 0.35 18.08 -5.01
N GLN A 224 1.01 16.93 -5.19
CA GLN A 224 1.99 16.72 -6.27
C GLN A 224 1.35 16.49 -7.64
N SER A 225 0.06 16.11 -7.71
CA SER A 225 -0.64 15.90 -8.97
C SER A 225 -0.71 17.20 -9.78
N HIS A 226 -0.41 17.13 -11.09
CA HIS A 226 -0.41 18.31 -11.96
C HIS A 226 -1.83 18.87 -12.20
N PRO A 227 -2.01 20.20 -12.21
CA PRO A 227 -3.32 20.85 -12.45
C PRO A 227 -4.01 20.41 -13.76
N GLY A 228 -3.24 20.24 -14.85
CA GLY A 228 -3.77 19.88 -16.17
C GLY A 228 -4.27 18.44 -16.33
N HIS A 229 -4.22 17.60 -15.29
CA HIS A 229 -4.68 16.20 -15.36
C HIS A 229 -5.62 15.83 -14.19
N PRO A 230 -6.81 16.44 -14.08
CA PRO A 230 -7.74 16.18 -12.97
C PRO A 230 -8.17 14.71 -12.88
N LYS A 231 -8.16 13.99 -14.01
CA LYS A 231 -8.45 12.55 -14.06
C LYS A 231 -7.47 11.70 -13.25
N VAL A 232 -6.20 12.12 -13.15
CA VAL A 232 -5.20 11.43 -12.32
C VAL A 232 -5.55 11.58 -10.84
N MET A 233 -6.12 12.71 -10.45
CA MET A 233 -6.56 12.92 -9.06
C MET A 233 -7.77 12.07 -8.70
N GLY A 234 -8.63 11.73 -9.68
CA GLY A 234 -9.72 10.78 -9.50
C GLY A 234 -9.25 9.37 -9.11
N LEU A 235 -8.02 8.98 -9.45
CA LEU A 235 -7.45 7.69 -9.04
C LEU A 235 -7.22 7.62 -7.52
N LEU A 236 -7.08 8.75 -6.82
CA LEU A 236 -7.00 8.76 -5.36
C LEU A 236 -8.27 8.23 -4.67
N SER A 237 -9.38 8.05 -5.40
CA SER A 237 -10.55 7.32 -4.90
C SER A 237 -10.23 5.88 -4.46
N MET A 238 -9.28 5.20 -5.12
CA MET A 238 -8.87 3.83 -4.75
C MET A 238 -8.21 3.80 -3.36
N PRO A 239 -7.12 4.55 -3.08
CA PRO A 239 -6.54 4.56 -1.75
C PRO A 239 -7.46 5.17 -0.67
N LEU A 240 -8.37 6.10 -1.04
CA LEU A 240 -9.42 6.56 -0.12
C LEU A 240 -10.39 5.44 0.27
N ALA A 241 -10.78 4.58 -0.68
CA ALA A 241 -11.60 3.41 -0.37
C ALA A 241 -10.86 2.41 0.54
N VAL A 242 -9.55 2.25 0.36
CA VAL A 242 -8.73 1.41 1.24
C VAL A 242 -8.63 1.96 2.66
N LEU A 243 -8.62 3.29 2.86
CA LEU A 243 -8.69 3.87 4.22
C LEU A 243 -9.91 3.39 5.01
N LEU A 244 -11.07 3.26 4.35
CA LEU A 244 -12.28 2.71 4.96
C LEU A 244 -12.13 1.23 5.33
N LEU A 245 -11.24 0.51 4.65
CA LEU A 245 -10.94 -0.90 4.91
C LEU A 245 -9.84 -1.10 5.95
N ILE A 246 -9.05 -0.08 6.29
CA ILE A 246 -7.96 -0.19 7.28
C ILE A 246 -8.49 -0.20 8.70
N LYS A 247 -9.35 0.78 9.04
CA LYS A 247 -9.96 0.94 10.38
C LYS A 247 -11.19 1.83 10.26
N ASP A 248 -12.15 1.67 11.16
CA ASP A 248 -13.38 2.49 11.25
C ASP A 248 -13.09 4.00 11.39
N ALA A 249 -12.00 4.35 12.08
CA ALA A 249 -11.46 5.71 12.16
C ALA A 249 -11.10 6.34 10.79
N GLY A 250 -11.14 5.56 9.70
CA GLY A 250 -10.94 6.03 8.34
C GLY A 250 -12.07 6.89 7.79
N ILE A 251 -13.30 6.76 8.31
CA ILE A 251 -14.46 7.54 7.84
C ILE A 251 -14.21 9.05 7.92
N PRO A 252 -13.88 9.64 9.09
CA PRO A 252 -13.62 11.08 9.16
C PRO A 252 -12.41 11.51 8.33
N LEU A 253 -11.37 10.67 8.22
CA LEU A 253 -10.18 10.95 7.41
C LEU A 253 -10.47 10.97 5.91
N VAL A 254 -11.32 10.06 5.42
CA VAL A 254 -11.75 10.06 4.03
C VAL A 254 -12.59 11.28 3.74
N ALA A 255 -13.52 11.64 4.63
CA ALA A 255 -14.33 12.85 4.48
C ALA A 255 -13.47 14.12 4.40
N SER A 256 -12.48 14.27 5.31
CA SER A 256 -11.57 15.42 5.28
C SER A 256 -10.65 15.43 4.06
N ALA A 257 -10.15 14.27 3.63
CA ALA A 257 -9.33 14.15 2.43
C ALA A 257 -10.12 14.50 1.16
N MET A 258 -11.37 14.04 1.05
CA MET A 258 -12.24 14.40 -0.07
C MET A 258 -12.50 15.91 -0.12
N ALA A 259 -12.81 16.53 1.03
CA ALA A 259 -12.97 17.97 1.12
C ALA A 259 -11.70 18.71 0.70
N PHE A 260 -10.53 18.29 1.20
CA PHE A 260 -9.24 18.86 0.83
C PHE A 260 -8.97 18.76 -0.68
N LEU A 261 -9.14 17.56 -1.27
CA LEU A 261 -8.90 17.34 -2.69
C LEU A 261 -9.87 18.14 -3.56
N PHE A 262 -11.13 18.26 -3.15
CA PHE A 262 -12.11 19.11 -3.84
C PHE A 262 -11.72 20.59 -3.79
N LEU A 263 -11.36 21.10 -2.60
CA LEU A 263 -10.88 22.48 -2.45
C LEU A 263 -9.61 22.74 -3.26
N LEU A 264 -8.71 21.76 -3.33
CA LEU A 264 -7.50 21.84 -4.14
C LEU A 264 -7.82 21.93 -5.65
N LEU A 265 -8.80 21.17 -6.15
CA LEU A 265 -9.28 21.30 -7.54
C LEU A 265 -9.90 22.66 -7.78
N ALA A 266 -10.79 23.11 -6.88
CA ALA A 266 -11.45 24.40 -6.99
C ALA A 266 -10.43 25.54 -7.02
N TYR A 267 -9.45 25.52 -6.11
CA TYR A 267 -8.35 26.50 -6.06
C TYR A 267 -7.54 26.52 -7.36
N ARG A 268 -7.16 25.35 -7.89
CA ARG A 268 -6.41 25.25 -9.16
C ARG A 268 -7.21 25.79 -10.35
N HIS A 269 -8.50 25.47 -10.42
CA HIS A 269 -9.40 25.96 -11.47
C HIS A 269 -9.60 27.47 -11.44
N LEU A 270 -9.71 28.07 -10.24
CA LEU A 270 -9.79 29.52 -10.09
C LEU A 270 -8.49 30.21 -10.52
N ARG A 271 -7.35 29.65 -10.09
CA ARG A 271 -6.03 30.17 -10.46
C ARG A 271 -5.77 30.10 -11.97
N GLU A 272 -6.20 29.04 -12.66
CA GLU A 272 -6.11 28.93 -14.12
C GLU A 272 -6.95 29.98 -14.85
N LYS A 273 -8.04 30.46 -14.22
CA LYS A 273 -8.88 31.54 -14.74
C LYS A 273 -8.38 32.94 -14.40
N GLY A 274 -7.24 33.07 -13.70
CA GLY A 274 -6.64 34.36 -13.34
C GLY A 274 -7.26 35.04 -12.11
N TRP A 275 -7.94 34.27 -11.26
CA TRP A 275 -8.49 34.72 -9.96
C TRP A 275 -7.54 34.37 -8.82
#